data_AF-A0A8S0W8D4-F1
#
_entry.id   AF-A0A8S0W8D4-F1
#
_cell.length_a   1.000
_cell.length_b   1.000
_cell.length_c   1.000
_cell.angle_alpha   90.00
_cell.angle_beta   90.00
_cell.angle_gamma   90.00
#
_symmetry.space_group_name_H-M   'P 1'
#
loop_
_entity.id
_entity.type
_entity.pdbx_description
1 polymer ?
#
loop_
_entity_poly.entity_id
_entity_poly.type
_entity_poly.pdbx_seq_one_letter_code
_entity_poly.pdbx_strand_id
1 'polypeptide(L)' 'MSVVAESKCSVCGGSHFEVVHARALEGTTRAVLFVQCADCGAVVGALDFVNLGVQINHMKEDLQRTLEKLRAQFKS' A
#
# COMPACT_ATOMS: atom_id res chain seq x y z
N MET A 1 -14.96 -3.97 -32.65
CA MET A 1 -15.05 -4.10 -31.18
C MET A 1 -13.76 -4.73 -30.71
N SER A 2 -12.94 -4.02 -29.92
CA SER A 2 -11.74 -4.59 -29.33
C SER A 2 -12.11 -5.33 -28.05
N VAL A 3 -11.72 -6.59 -27.93
CA VAL A 3 -11.90 -7.39 -26.72
C VAL A 3 -10.78 -7.02 -25.75
N VAL A 4 -11.11 -6.65 -24.50
CA VAL A 4 -10.11 -6.34 -23.47
C VAL A 4 -9.54 -7.65 -22.94
N ALA A 5 -8.21 -7.72 -22.80
CA ALA A 5 -7.57 -8.88 -22.20
C ALA A 5 -7.86 -8.93 -20.69
N GLU A 6 -8.40 -10.04 -20.22
CA GLU A 6 -8.57 -10.32 -18.80
C GLU A 6 -7.30 -10.95 -18.23
N SER A 7 -6.92 -10.55 -17.01
CA SER A 7 -5.83 -11.19 -16.28
C SER A 7 -6.19 -12.65 -15.97
N LYS A 8 -5.25 -13.56 -16.20
CA LYS A 8 -5.36 -14.99 -15.90
C LYS A 8 -4.13 -15.45 -15.11
N CYS A 9 -4.36 -16.28 -14.11
CA CYS A 9 -3.31 -16.87 -13.31
C CYS A 9 -2.52 -17.83 -14.20
N SER A 10 -1.20 -17.64 -14.28
CA SER A 10 -0.31 -18.49 -15.07
C SER A 10 -0.21 -19.93 -14.55
N VAL A 11 -0.67 -20.18 -13.32
CA VAL A 11 -0.61 -21.50 -12.67
C VAL A 11 -1.90 -22.30 -12.88
N CYS A 12 -3.07 -21.72 -12.60
CA CYS A 12 -4.35 -22.44 -12.64
C CYS A 12 -5.35 -21.92 -13.69
N GLY A 13 -5.06 -20.82 -14.38
CA GLY A 13 -5.97 -20.19 -15.33
C GLY A 13 -7.13 -19.40 -14.71
N GLY A 14 -7.21 -19.34 -13.37
CA GLY A 14 -8.19 -18.52 -12.65
C GLY A 14 -8.07 -17.03 -12.97
N SER A 15 -9.15 -16.27 -12.85
CA SER A 15 -9.18 -14.81 -13.09
C SER A 15 -9.46 -13.98 -11.85
N HIS A 16 -9.57 -14.61 -10.69
CA HIS A 16 -9.78 -13.92 -9.43
C HIS A 16 -8.45 -13.71 -8.72
N PHE A 17 -8.21 -12.48 -8.30
CA PHE A 17 -7.01 -12.08 -7.59
C PHE A 17 -7.38 -11.29 -6.35
N GLU A 18 -6.56 -11.44 -5.32
CA GLU A 18 -6.71 -10.73 -4.06
C GLU A 18 -5.38 -10.13 -3.62
N VAL A 19 -5.47 -9.12 -2.76
CA VAL A 19 -4.31 -8.48 -2.15
C VAL A 19 -4.19 -8.98 -0.71
N VAL A 20 -3.11 -9.68 -0.42
CA VAL A 20 -2.83 -10.24 0.90
C VAL A 20 -1.72 -9.45 1.58
N HIS A 21 -1.98 -9.06 2.81
CA HIS A 21 -1.00 -8.37 3.63
C HIS A 21 -0.01 -9.36 4.24
N ALA A 22 1.17 -9.49 3.65
CA ALA A 22 2.23 -10.33 4.18
C ALA A 22 2.87 -9.66 5.39
N ARG A 23 2.59 -10.23 6.58
CA ARG A 23 3.21 -9.84 7.85
C ARG A 23 4.35 -10.81 8.15
N ALA A 24 5.41 -10.30 8.79
CA ALA A 24 6.52 -11.10 9.30
C ALA A 24 7.29 -11.90 8.23
N LEU A 25 7.63 -11.25 7.11
CA LEU A 25 8.58 -11.81 6.15
C LEU A 25 9.97 -11.89 6.79
N GLU A 26 10.63 -13.03 6.67
CA GLU A 26 11.99 -13.21 7.18
C GLU A 26 12.96 -12.23 6.52
N GLY A 27 13.85 -11.62 7.32
CA GLY A 27 14.84 -10.67 6.82
C GLY A 27 14.34 -9.23 6.60
N THR A 28 13.07 -8.91 6.89
CA THR A 28 12.57 -7.53 6.81
C THR A 28 11.52 -7.20 7.87
N THR A 29 11.54 -5.95 8.33
CA THR A 29 10.46 -5.39 9.18
C THR A 29 9.39 -4.69 8.36
N ARG A 30 9.60 -4.53 7.04
CA ARG A 30 8.64 -3.87 6.15
C ARG A 30 7.54 -4.85 5.76
N ALA A 31 6.31 -4.39 5.82
CA ALA A 31 5.18 -5.10 5.25
C ALA A 31 5.22 -5.00 3.72
N VAL A 32 4.75 -6.06 3.07
CA VAL A 32 4.57 -6.14 1.62
C VAL A 32 3.16 -6.64 1.37
N LEU A 33 2.52 -6.14 0.32
CA LEU A 33 1.24 -6.64 -0.13
C LEU A 33 1.49 -7.58 -1.32
N PHE A 34 1.07 -8.83 -1.23
CA PHE A 34 1.10 -9.73 -2.38
C PHE A 34 -0.20 -9.63 -3.15
N VAL A 35 -0.11 -9.56 -4.47
CA VAL A 35 -1.23 -9.89 -5.35
C VAL A 35 -1.15 -11.38 -5.62
N GLN A 36 -2.15 -12.14 -5.21
CA GLN A 36 -2.20 -13.58 -5.40
C GLN A 36 -3.50 -14.01 -6.09
N CYS A 37 -3.45 -15.16 -6.77
CA CYS A 37 -4.66 -15.77 -7.29
C CYS A 37 -5.53 -16.28 -6.14
N ALA A 38 -6.78 -15.85 -6.08
CA ALA A 38 -7.72 -16.28 -5.03
C ALA A 38 -8.11 -17.77 -5.17
N ASP A 39 -7.94 -18.36 -6.35
CA ASP A 39 -8.31 -19.74 -6.63
C ASP A 39 -7.21 -20.75 -6.21
N CYS A 40 -5.93 -20.41 -6.39
CA CYS A 40 -4.82 -21.34 -6.13
C CYS A 40 -3.71 -20.80 -5.21
N GLY A 41 -3.78 -19.54 -4.78
CA GLY A 41 -2.80 -18.92 -3.89
C GLY A 41 -1.47 -18.54 -4.56
N ALA A 42 -1.32 -18.72 -5.88
CA ALA A 42 -0.09 -18.34 -6.57
C ALA A 42 0.11 -16.81 -6.51
N VAL A 43 1.25 -16.38 -5.98
CA VAL A 43 1.66 -14.96 -5.97
C VAL A 43 2.05 -14.54 -7.39
N VAL A 44 1.39 -13.52 -7.91
CA VAL A 44 1.62 -12.99 -9.27
C VAL A 44 2.19 -11.58 -9.27
N GLY A 45 2.31 -10.95 -8.10
CA GLY A 45 2.92 -9.64 -7.95
C GLY A 45 3.08 -9.23 -6.48
N ALA A 46 3.83 -8.16 -6.27
CA ALA A 46 4.03 -7.53 -4.97
C ALA A 46 3.85 -6.01 -5.10
N LEU A 47 3.25 -5.41 -4.08
CA LEU A 47 3.07 -3.97 -3.92
C LEU A 47 3.70 -3.53 -2.62
N ASP A 48 4.25 -2.32 -2.61
CA ASP A 48 4.71 -1.69 -1.39
C ASP A 48 3.54 -1.45 -0.44
N PHE A 49 3.71 -1.79 0.84
CA PHE A 49 2.77 -1.38 1.86
C PHE A 49 3.11 0.03 2.33
N VAL A 50 2.27 1.00 1.97
CA VAL A 50 2.33 2.36 2.50
C VAL A 50 1.24 2.53 3.54
N ASN A 51 1.62 2.75 4.81
CA ASN A 51 0.66 3.09 5.85
C ASN A 51 0.26 4.57 5.72
N LEU A 52 -0.71 4.84 4.84
CA LEU A 52 -1.20 6.19 4.55
C LEU A 52 -1.73 6.90 5.80
N GLY A 53 -2.34 6.16 6.74
CA GLY A 53 -2.83 6.75 7.99
C GLY A 53 -1.70 7.36 8.83
N VAL A 54 -0.57 6.66 8.95
CA VAL A 54 0.62 7.18 9.64
C VAL A 54 1.18 8.40 8.91
N GLN A 55 1.28 8.37 7.58
CA GLN A 55 1.78 9.51 6.81
C GLN A 55 0.88 10.75 6.95
N ILE A 56 -0.44 10.58 6.88
CA ILE A 56 -1.40 11.68 7.05
C ILE A 56 -1.28 12.28 8.46
N ASN A 57 -1.12 11.44 9.49
CA ASN A 57 -0.94 11.92 10.86
C ASN A 57 0.36 12.72 11.00
N HIS A 58 1.47 12.25 10.44
CA HIS A 58 2.72 13.02 10.43
C HIS A 58 2.56 14.36 9.70
N MET A 59 1.92 14.36 8.52
CA MET A 59 1.65 15.60 7.79
C MET A 59 0.81 16.59 8.60
N LYS A 60 -0.20 16.10 9.32
CA LYS A 60 -1.03 16.92 10.20
C LYS A 60 -0.19 17.54 11.33
N GLU A 61 0.64 16.74 11.99
CA GLU A 61 1.51 17.24 13.07
C GLU A 61 2.51 18.29 12.57
N ASP A 62 3.12 18.07 11.41
CA ASP A 62 4.06 19.02 10.81
C ASP A 62 3.37 20.34 10.44
N LEU A 63 2.14 20.26 9.92
CA LEU A 63 1.33 21.44 9.65
C LEU A 63 1.02 22.22 10.95
N GLN A 64 0.64 21.52 12.02
CA GLN A 64 0.37 22.14 13.32
C GLN A 64 1.61 22.86 13.87
N ARG A 65 2.77 22.18 13.87
CA ARG A 65 4.05 22.78 14.32
C ARG A 65 4.43 24.00 13.48
N THR A 66 4.16 23.95 12.17
CA THR A 66 4.45 25.08 11.26
C THR A 66 3.53 26.27 11.57
N LEU A 67 2.24 26.04 11.78
CA LEU A 67 1.28 27.09 12.14
C LEU A 67 1.62 27.73 13.49
N GLU A 68 2.05 26.94 14.48
CA GLU A 68 2.49 27.45 15.78
C GLU A 68 3.72 28.36 15.66
N LYS A 69 4.72 27.96 14.86
CA LYS A 69 5.92 28.77 14.60
C LYS A 69 5.58 30.09 13.90
N LEU A 70 4.73 30.04 12.87
CA LEU A 70 4.28 31.25 12.18
C LEU A 70 3.54 32.19 13.13
N ARG A 71 2.63 31.65 13.95
CA ARG A 71 1.90 32.45 14.95
C ARG A 71 2.85 33.10 15.97
N ALA A 72 3.91 32.43 16.36
CA ALA A 72 4.92 32.99 17.26
C ALA A 72 5.69 34.14 16.60
N GLN A 73 6.05 34.01 15.31
CA GLN A 73 6.75 35.06 14.55
C GLN A 73 5.88 36.33 14.37
N PHE A 74 4.59 36.18 14.10
CA PHE A 74 3.68 37.34 13.94
C PHE A 74 3.25 37.99 15.28
N LYS A 75 3.63 37.40 16.42
CA LYS A 75 3.38 37.97 17.75
C LYS A 75 4.57 38.77 18.31
N SER A 76 5.75 38.72 17.68
CA SER A 76 6.91 39.58 18.00
C SER A 76 6.95 40.79 17.07
#